data_AF-A0AB33AIV0-F1
#
_entry.id   AF-A0AB33AIV0-F1
#
_cell.length_a   1.000
_cell.length_b   1.000
_cell.length_c   1.000
_cell.angle_alpha   90.00
_cell.angle_beta   90.00
_cell.angle_gamma   90.00
#
_symmetry.space_group_name_H-M   'P 1'
#
loop_
_entity.id
_entity.type
_entity.pdbx_description
1 polymer ?
#
loop_
_entity_poly.entity_id
_entity_poly.type
_entity_poly.pdbx_seq_one_letter_code
_entity_poly.pdbx_strand_id
1 'polypeptide(L)'
;MPPDSAEPTPETEVLALPHPPSVRVTVLAGRDWVPLVIPSEEPLSKLIDPVVKAVNRRLVRQGSPKLPGRTKYEFAWPDRTQLSSKDGATLSSSGVKDGELLQLVKHGSALRYVPRNENMGSALSNYLRDLVTQVTAGTAQTVGVSTLIAAIAGVGALIWRHRLAVQTGWGAMAALGVLALLCWAASAAIGVRWASHVRMRDAFTVTSIVLTAGVVAALPAGMGVANAFGALLTLTVGAGVMTQMTGRYIAAGTAIICVGALASVATFVSMFSPLSAFQVGVSGITLLLPLISWGPKLTLMLARIPRQPYRSVRNRDMYARAEGQPYDTVSPVEDEKPDPTVLSTEQIAALGNRSRLVLVGICLTVAIVQTICGWWAIVPHQNRPGWSAALVVMVALVVIIRARKFNDRVQAVLLVASSALALMGIGFKYAWATPAADLVQILIYGGASVAVGLALCLIGTAGWQHLASPSTRMWIQRMSYVMGAAVVPLAAYVLNIFTYFRTQGIGWWF
;
A
#
# COMPACT_ATOMS: atom_id res chain seq x y z
N MET A 1 34.06 -91.28 -26.55
CA MET A 1 32.72 -91.23 -25.91
C MET A 1 32.96 -91.42 -24.42
N PRO A 2 32.62 -90.50 -23.50
CA PRO A 2 32.00 -89.16 -23.60
C PRO A 2 32.93 -88.06 -22.94
N PRO A 3 32.46 -86.92 -22.36
CA PRO A 3 32.66 -85.58 -22.93
C PRO A 3 33.23 -84.49 -21.97
N ASP A 4 33.42 -83.29 -22.52
CA ASP A 4 33.31 -81.95 -21.93
C ASP A 4 33.87 -81.63 -20.54
N SER A 5 34.90 -80.77 -20.54
CA SER A 5 34.93 -79.62 -19.62
C SER A 5 35.49 -78.42 -20.37
N ALA A 6 34.58 -77.58 -20.87
CA ALA A 6 34.87 -76.30 -21.50
C ALA A 6 35.58 -75.37 -20.49
N GLU A 7 36.67 -74.74 -20.95
CA GLU A 7 37.25 -73.57 -20.29
C GLU A 7 36.22 -72.43 -20.29
N PRO A 8 36.05 -71.69 -19.18
CA PRO A 8 35.19 -70.53 -19.18
C PRO A 8 35.88 -69.42 -19.97
N THR A 9 35.28 -69.03 -21.09
CA THR A 9 35.55 -67.74 -21.73
C THR A 9 35.36 -66.62 -20.71
N PRO A 10 36.30 -65.65 -20.61
CA PRO A 10 36.07 -64.48 -19.79
C PRO A 10 34.92 -63.69 -20.41
N GLU A 11 33.82 -63.56 -19.69
CA GLU A 11 32.78 -62.59 -20.00
C GLU A 11 33.42 -61.21 -19.93
N THR A 12 33.65 -60.61 -21.09
CA THR A 12 34.02 -59.21 -21.20
C THR A 12 32.83 -58.41 -20.68
N GLU A 13 32.87 -58.03 -19.40
CA GLU A 13 31.93 -57.09 -18.81
C GLU A 13 32.03 -55.78 -19.62
N VAL A 14 31.04 -55.55 -20.47
CA VAL A 14 30.92 -54.31 -21.23
C VAL A 14 30.56 -53.23 -20.21
N LEU A 15 31.58 -52.55 -19.68
CA LEU A 15 31.44 -51.31 -18.94
C LEU A 15 30.56 -50.36 -19.76
N ALA A 16 29.34 -50.13 -19.28
CA ALA A 16 28.46 -49.13 -19.84
C ALA A 16 29.21 -47.79 -19.88
N LEU A 17 29.32 -47.19 -21.07
CA LEU A 17 29.94 -45.89 -21.25
C LEU A 17 29.40 -44.92 -20.19
N PRO A 18 30.26 -44.15 -19.49
CA PRO A 18 29.79 -43.18 -18.52
C PRO A 18 28.84 -42.21 -19.24
N HIS A 19 27.62 -42.06 -18.72
CA HIS A 19 26.73 -41.01 -19.19
C HIS A 19 27.50 -39.69 -19.24
N PRO A 20 27.39 -38.90 -20.33
CA PRO A 20 28.12 -37.65 -20.42
C PRO A 20 27.77 -36.81 -19.19
N PRO A 21 28.77 -36.26 -18.49
CA PRO A 21 28.54 -35.44 -17.30
C PRO A 21 27.57 -34.33 -17.69
N SER A 22 26.48 -34.21 -16.93
CA SER A 22 25.37 -33.32 -17.23
C SER A 22 25.04 -32.52 -15.99
N VAL A 23 24.63 -31.27 -16.19
CA VAL A 23 24.28 -30.34 -15.12
C VAL A 23 22.83 -29.92 -15.29
N ARG A 24 22.09 -29.93 -14.19
CA ARG A 24 20.71 -29.44 -14.12
C ARG A 24 20.72 -27.93 -13.88
N VAL A 25 20.43 -27.16 -14.91
CA VAL A 25 20.34 -25.70 -14.82
C VAL A 25 18.93 -25.21 -15.06
N THR A 26 18.59 -24.04 -14.54
CA THR A 26 17.35 -23.35 -14.88
C THR A 26 17.68 -22.22 -15.83
N VAL A 27 17.18 -22.29 -17.06
CA VAL A 27 17.44 -21.29 -18.09
C VAL A 27 16.32 -20.26 -18.10
N LEU A 28 16.65 -19.00 -17.86
CA LEU A 28 15.79 -17.85 -18.03
C LEU A 28 15.73 -17.45 -19.51
N ALA A 29 14.56 -17.67 -20.10
CA ALA A 29 14.28 -17.37 -21.49
C ALA A 29 13.23 -16.25 -21.59
N GLY A 30 13.68 -15.02 -21.77
CA GLY A 30 12.79 -13.85 -21.70
C GLY A 30 12.27 -13.63 -20.27
N ARG A 31 11.05 -14.09 -19.98
CA ARG A 31 10.40 -13.99 -18.66
C ARG A 31 10.17 -15.35 -17.98
N ASP A 32 10.43 -16.45 -18.68
CA ASP A 32 10.09 -17.80 -18.22
C ASP A 32 11.31 -18.60 -17.76
N TRP A 33 11.10 -19.44 -16.75
CA TRP A 33 12.12 -20.30 -16.15
C TRP A 33 11.98 -21.72 -16.69
N VAL A 34 13.01 -22.22 -17.36
CA VAL A 34 12.96 -23.51 -18.03
C VAL A 34 14.03 -24.46 -17.46
N PRO A 35 13.67 -25.42 -16.59
CA PRO A 35 14.65 -26.30 -15.91
C PRO A 35 15.15 -27.42 -16.83
N LEU A 36 16.38 -27.32 -17.33
CA LEU A 36 16.97 -28.23 -18.32
C LEU A 36 18.13 -29.01 -17.72
N VAL A 37 18.36 -30.19 -18.28
CA VAL A 37 19.58 -30.96 -18.05
C VAL A 37 20.41 -30.84 -19.31
N ILE A 38 21.63 -30.32 -19.18
CA ILE A 38 22.51 -29.96 -20.30
C ILE A 38 23.86 -30.66 -20.09
N PRO A 39 24.50 -31.21 -21.14
CA PRO A 39 25.86 -31.74 -21.05
C PRO A 39 26.84 -30.67 -20.57
N SER A 40 27.66 -30.98 -19.56
CA SER A 40 28.55 -30.01 -18.90
C SER A 40 29.86 -29.78 -19.63
N GLU A 41 30.35 -30.79 -20.34
CA GLU A 41 31.65 -30.82 -21.04
C GLU A 41 31.55 -30.47 -22.53
N GLU A 42 30.35 -30.21 -23.05
CA GLU A 42 30.21 -29.75 -24.44
C GLU A 42 30.50 -28.25 -24.55
N PRO A 43 31.11 -27.81 -25.68
CA PRO A 43 31.30 -26.39 -25.95
C PRO A 43 29.97 -25.62 -25.97
N LEU A 44 29.93 -24.45 -25.31
CA LEU A 44 28.74 -23.61 -25.24
C LEU A 44 28.16 -23.27 -26.62
N SER A 45 29.02 -23.11 -27.64
CA SER A 45 28.63 -22.84 -29.02
C SER A 45 27.77 -23.95 -29.65
N LYS A 46 28.02 -25.22 -29.29
CA LYS A 46 27.23 -26.36 -29.75
C LYS A 46 25.94 -26.54 -28.95
N LEU A 47 25.92 -26.10 -27.69
CA LEU A 47 24.79 -26.25 -26.78
C LEU A 47 23.67 -25.23 -27.01
N ILE A 48 23.98 -24.03 -27.53
CA ILE A 48 23.01 -22.94 -27.69
C ILE A 48 21.82 -23.33 -28.55
N ASP A 49 22.03 -23.86 -29.76
CA ASP A 49 20.91 -24.16 -30.68
C ASP A 49 20.00 -25.29 -30.17
N PRO A 50 20.53 -26.43 -29.66
CA PRO A 50 19.73 -27.46 -29.01
C PRO A 50 18.92 -26.93 -27.81
N VAL A 51 19.54 -26.08 -26.99
CA VAL A 51 18.90 -25.50 -25.80
C VAL A 51 17.80 -24.53 -26.18
N VAL A 52 18.03 -23.62 -27.15
CA VAL A 52 16.98 -22.72 -27.67
C VAL A 52 15.82 -23.52 -28.24
N LYS A 53 16.08 -24.63 -28.96
CA LYS A 53 15.01 -25.52 -29.47
C LYS A 53 14.26 -26.23 -28.34
N ALA A 54 14.95 -26.67 -27.28
CA ALA A 54 14.33 -27.30 -26.12
C ALA A 54 13.48 -26.30 -25.30
N VAL A 55 14.02 -25.09 -25.08
CA VAL A 55 13.32 -23.96 -24.46
C VAL A 55 12.07 -23.60 -25.25
N ASN A 56 12.18 -23.39 -26.57
CA ASN A 56 11.03 -23.05 -27.40
C ASN A 56 9.94 -24.13 -27.41
N ARG A 57 10.30 -25.42 -27.36
CA ARG A 57 9.32 -26.50 -27.21
C ARG A 57 8.55 -26.39 -25.89
N ARG A 58 9.22 -26.02 -24.80
CA ARG A 58 8.57 -25.82 -23.50
C ARG A 58 7.77 -24.52 -23.42
N LEU A 59 8.28 -23.42 -23.98
CA LEU A 59 7.54 -22.15 -24.07
C LEU A 59 6.22 -22.34 -24.81
N VAL A 60 6.22 -23.10 -25.91
CA VAL A 60 4.99 -23.45 -26.64
C VAL A 60 4.02 -24.26 -25.77
N ARG A 61 4.51 -25.26 -25.04
CA ARG A 61 3.67 -26.04 -24.11
C ARG A 61 3.10 -25.19 -22.99
N GLN A 62 3.83 -24.16 -22.55
CA GLN A 62 3.42 -23.22 -21.50
C GLN A 62 2.55 -22.06 -22.02
N GLY A 63 2.29 -21.97 -23.33
CA GLY A 63 1.55 -20.86 -23.94
C GLY A 63 2.32 -19.54 -24.03
N SER A 64 3.63 -19.56 -23.76
CA SER A 64 4.51 -18.39 -23.82
C SER A 64 5.03 -18.11 -25.25
N PRO A 65 5.33 -16.84 -25.59
CA PRO A 65 5.87 -16.49 -26.89
C PRO A 65 7.25 -17.13 -27.12
N LYS A 66 7.45 -17.73 -28.30
CA LYS A 66 8.75 -18.30 -28.71
C LYS A 66 9.84 -17.23 -28.73
N LEU A 67 11.06 -17.64 -28.38
CA LEU A 67 12.26 -16.87 -28.64
C LEU A 67 12.42 -16.64 -30.16
N PRO A 68 12.71 -15.40 -30.61
CA PRO A 68 12.93 -15.07 -32.02
C PRO A 68 13.97 -15.96 -32.73
N GLY A 69 13.52 -16.76 -33.72
CA GLY A 69 14.39 -17.72 -34.43
C GLY A 69 15.46 -17.10 -35.34
N ARG A 70 15.37 -15.81 -35.68
CA ARG A 70 16.38 -15.08 -36.47
C ARG A 70 17.53 -14.51 -35.63
N THR A 71 17.46 -14.64 -34.30
CA THR A 71 18.45 -14.06 -33.38
C THR A 71 19.37 -15.14 -32.87
N LYS A 72 20.69 -14.92 -32.93
CA LYS A 72 21.67 -15.80 -32.26
C LYS A 72 21.63 -15.52 -30.76
N TYR A 73 21.79 -16.55 -29.94
CA TYR A 73 21.78 -16.44 -28.48
C TYR A 73 23.16 -16.78 -27.91
N GLU A 74 23.40 -16.39 -26.67
CA GLU A 74 24.55 -16.80 -25.87
C GLU A 74 24.12 -17.00 -24.41
N PHE A 75 24.88 -17.82 -23.67
CA PHE A 75 24.67 -18.01 -22.24
C PHE A 75 25.31 -16.87 -21.45
N ALA A 76 24.54 -16.31 -20.53
CA ALA A 76 25.00 -15.30 -19.58
C ALA A 76 24.57 -15.70 -18.16
N TRP A 77 25.25 -15.12 -17.17
CA TRP A 77 24.79 -15.14 -15.80
C TRP A 77 23.50 -14.32 -15.64
N PRO A 78 22.75 -14.47 -14.54
CA PRO A 78 21.51 -13.72 -14.31
C PRO A 78 21.68 -12.19 -14.30
N ASP A 79 22.90 -11.69 -14.06
CA ASP A 79 23.29 -10.28 -14.12
C ASP A 79 23.67 -9.80 -15.54
N ARG A 80 23.50 -10.67 -16.55
CA ARG A 80 23.87 -10.48 -17.96
C ARG A 80 25.37 -10.45 -18.25
N THR A 81 26.22 -10.82 -17.31
CA THR A 81 27.65 -11.02 -17.60
C THR A 81 27.87 -12.27 -18.45
N GLN A 82 28.79 -12.21 -19.41
CA GLN A 82 29.08 -13.36 -20.26
C GLN A 82 29.71 -14.48 -19.44
N LEU A 83 29.26 -15.74 -19.66
CA LEU A 83 29.77 -16.91 -18.92
C LEU A 83 31.28 -17.09 -19.08
N SER A 84 31.76 -16.99 -20.32
CA SER A 84 33.19 -17.05 -20.65
C SER A 84 33.42 -16.46 -22.03
N SER A 85 34.56 -15.78 -22.21
CA SER A 85 35.00 -15.19 -23.49
C SER A 85 35.73 -16.17 -24.41
N LYS A 86 36.01 -17.40 -23.95
CA LYS A 86 36.76 -18.41 -24.72
C LYS A 86 35.85 -19.20 -25.65
N ASP A 87 36.24 -19.33 -26.93
CA ASP A 87 35.44 -20.01 -27.97
C ASP A 87 35.23 -21.53 -27.75
N GLY A 88 36.01 -22.14 -26.86
CA GLY A 88 35.89 -23.54 -26.45
C GLY A 88 35.40 -23.76 -25.02
N ALA A 89 34.87 -22.73 -24.36
CA ALA A 89 34.39 -22.86 -22.98
C ALA A 89 33.20 -23.84 -22.89
N THR A 90 33.27 -24.68 -21.87
CA THR A 90 32.21 -25.61 -21.44
C THR A 90 31.49 -25.05 -20.20
N LEU A 91 30.33 -25.60 -19.86
CA LEU A 91 29.61 -25.22 -18.63
C LEU A 91 30.45 -25.54 -17.38
N SER A 92 31.16 -26.68 -17.37
CA SER A 92 32.06 -27.05 -16.28
C SER A 92 33.24 -26.09 -16.13
N SER A 93 33.89 -25.71 -17.23
CA SER A 93 35.00 -24.76 -17.24
C SER A 93 34.58 -23.33 -16.84
N SER A 94 33.30 -23.00 -17.02
CA SER A 94 32.69 -21.72 -16.62
C SER A 94 32.22 -21.74 -15.16
N GLY A 95 32.42 -22.86 -14.43
CA GLY A 95 32.10 -22.99 -13.01
C GLY A 95 30.62 -23.23 -12.72
N VAL A 96 29.81 -23.60 -13.73
CA VAL A 96 28.37 -23.77 -13.56
C VAL A 96 28.06 -25.03 -12.76
N LYS A 97 27.26 -24.89 -11.70
CA LYS A 97 26.87 -25.99 -10.79
C LYS A 97 25.43 -26.44 -10.99
N ASP A 98 25.12 -27.62 -10.45
CA ASP A 98 23.76 -28.12 -10.39
C ASP A 98 22.83 -27.18 -9.61
N GLY A 99 21.69 -26.86 -10.20
CA GLY A 99 20.68 -25.95 -9.68
C GLY A 99 20.92 -24.49 -10.04
N GLU A 100 22.01 -24.15 -10.74
CA GLU A 100 22.30 -22.76 -11.09
C GLU A 100 21.37 -22.21 -12.19
N LEU A 101 21.30 -20.88 -12.17
CA LEU A 101 20.44 -20.09 -13.03
C LEU A 101 21.26 -19.46 -14.15
N LEU A 102 20.89 -19.75 -15.39
CA LEU A 102 21.52 -19.17 -16.58
C LEU A 102 20.50 -18.34 -17.34
N GLN A 103 20.93 -17.29 -18.03
CA GLN A 103 20.07 -16.49 -18.90
C GLN A 103 20.47 -16.65 -20.36
N LEU A 104 19.48 -16.83 -21.24
CA LEU A 104 19.68 -16.73 -22.69
C LEU A 104 19.53 -15.27 -23.11
N VAL A 105 20.62 -14.67 -23.55
CA VAL A 105 20.65 -13.29 -24.04
C VAL A 105 21.00 -13.30 -25.53
N LYS A 106 20.65 -12.24 -26.26
CA LYS A 106 21.02 -12.13 -27.67
C LYS A 106 22.54 -12.07 -27.79
N HIS A 107 23.10 -12.71 -28.80
CA HIS A 107 24.54 -12.72 -29.01
C HIS A 107 25.10 -11.29 -29.12
N GLY A 108 26.16 -10.99 -28.36
CA GLY A 108 26.78 -9.67 -28.30
C GLY A 108 26.08 -8.68 -27.36
N SER A 109 25.05 -9.11 -26.64
CA SER A 109 24.39 -8.28 -25.62
C SER A 109 24.73 -8.66 -24.19
N ALA A 110 25.47 -9.76 -23.98
CA ALA A 110 26.10 -10.02 -22.69
C ALA A 110 27.20 -8.99 -22.41
N LEU A 111 27.33 -8.59 -21.16
CA LEU A 111 28.37 -7.68 -20.69
C LEU A 111 29.72 -8.42 -20.75
N ARG A 112 30.53 -8.09 -21.75
CA ARG A 112 31.90 -8.61 -21.96
C ARG A 112 32.96 -7.91 -21.12
N TYR A 113 32.70 -6.65 -20.80
CA TYR A 113 33.65 -5.77 -20.13
C TYR A 113 32.93 -5.04 -19.00
N VAL A 114 33.35 -5.31 -17.77
CA VAL A 114 33.04 -4.42 -16.64
C VAL A 114 34.11 -3.33 -16.67
N PRO A 115 33.76 -2.06 -16.94
CA PRO A 115 34.75 -0.99 -16.99
C PRO A 115 35.50 -0.89 -15.66
N ARG A 116 36.79 -1.25 -15.72
CA ARG A 116 37.71 -1.11 -14.60
C ARG A 116 38.12 0.36 -14.52
N ASN A 117 37.36 1.13 -13.75
CA ASN A 117 37.66 2.54 -13.53
C ASN A 117 38.88 2.65 -12.61
N GLU A 118 40.02 3.10 -13.15
CA GLU A 118 41.30 3.19 -12.42
C GLU A 118 41.33 4.34 -11.40
N ASN A 119 40.43 5.32 -11.56
CA ASN A 119 40.25 6.43 -10.63
C ASN A 119 38.90 6.29 -9.89
N MET A 120 38.93 6.30 -8.56
CA MET A 120 37.71 6.26 -7.74
C MET A 120 36.78 7.45 -8.04
N GLY A 121 37.30 8.62 -8.40
CA GLY A 121 36.50 9.80 -8.74
C GLY A 121 35.68 9.61 -10.02
N SER A 122 36.25 8.99 -11.06
CA SER A 122 35.52 8.69 -12.29
C SER A 122 34.55 7.52 -12.08
N ALA A 123 34.94 6.51 -11.28
CA ALA A 123 34.05 5.43 -10.89
C ALA A 123 32.80 5.96 -10.15
N LEU A 124 33.01 6.84 -9.17
CA LEU A 124 31.94 7.46 -8.40
C LEU A 124 31.10 8.40 -9.26
N SER A 125 31.70 9.19 -10.15
CA SER A 125 30.96 10.06 -11.07
C SER A 125 30.09 9.28 -12.07
N ASN A 126 30.57 8.14 -12.56
CA ASN A 126 29.80 7.26 -13.44
C ASN A 126 28.65 6.61 -12.65
N TYR A 127 28.94 6.08 -11.46
CA TYR A 127 27.93 5.52 -10.57
C TYR A 127 26.85 6.56 -10.19
N LEU A 128 27.26 7.77 -9.80
CA LEU A 128 26.36 8.86 -9.45
C LEU A 128 25.57 9.38 -10.65
N ARG A 129 26.09 9.32 -11.88
CA ARG A 129 25.31 9.67 -13.08
C ARG A 129 24.11 8.75 -13.29
N ASP A 130 24.23 7.48 -12.88
CA ASP A 130 23.13 6.52 -12.96
C ASP A 130 22.14 6.66 -11.79
N LEU A 131 22.61 7.15 -10.63
CA LEU A 131 21.78 7.33 -9.43
C LEU A 131 21.13 8.71 -9.30
N VAL A 132 21.77 9.75 -9.80
CA VAL A 132 21.32 11.14 -9.67
C VAL A 132 20.58 11.53 -10.94
N THR A 133 19.26 11.69 -10.81
CA THR A 133 18.45 12.28 -11.87
C THR A 133 18.78 13.76 -12.03
N GLN A 134 19.29 14.13 -13.21
CA GLN A 134 19.56 15.52 -13.53
C GLN A 134 18.26 16.35 -13.57
N VAL A 135 18.37 17.66 -13.29
CA VAL A 135 17.24 18.58 -13.42
C VAL A 135 16.86 18.66 -14.90
N THR A 136 15.69 18.12 -15.23
CA THR A 136 15.14 18.16 -16.58
C THR A 136 14.20 19.34 -16.74
N ALA A 137 13.87 19.69 -17.99
CA ALA A 137 12.80 20.66 -18.29
C ALA A 137 11.46 20.26 -17.62
N GLY A 138 11.16 18.97 -17.53
CA GLY A 138 9.97 18.47 -16.82
C GLY A 138 9.99 18.74 -15.31
N THR A 139 11.17 18.70 -14.69
CA THR A 139 11.34 19.09 -13.28
C THR A 139 11.08 20.59 -13.11
N ALA A 140 11.64 21.44 -13.97
CA ALA A 140 11.42 22.88 -13.92
C ALA A 140 9.93 23.25 -14.12
N GLN A 141 9.24 22.59 -15.06
CA GLN A 141 7.79 22.75 -15.24
C GLN A 141 7.00 22.34 -13.99
N THR A 142 7.35 21.20 -13.38
CA THR A 142 6.67 20.74 -12.16
C THR A 142 6.83 21.74 -11.02
N VAL A 143 8.02 22.32 -10.86
CA VAL A 143 8.28 23.36 -9.87
C VAL A 143 7.45 24.61 -10.17
N GLY A 144 7.48 25.13 -11.40
CA GLY A 144 6.70 26.31 -11.78
C GLY A 144 5.20 26.15 -11.52
N VAL A 145 4.64 24.98 -11.87
CA VAL A 145 3.23 24.65 -11.59
C VAL A 145 2.97 24.56 -10.09
N SER A 146 3.85 23.91 -9.33
CA SER A 146 3.69 23.78 -7.88
C SER A 146 3.71 25.13 -7.17
N THR A 147 4.58 26.06 -7.60
CA THR A 147 4.65 27.41 -7.07
C THR A 147 3.38 28.21 -7.38
N LEU A 148 2.86 28.09 -8.61
CA LEU A 148 1.61 28.74 -9.00
C LEU A 148 0.42 28.20 -8.18
N ILE A 149 0.32 26.88 -8.00
CA ILE A 149 -0.71 26.27 -7.17
C ILE A 149 -0.58 26.73 -5.71
N ALA A 150 0.64 26.81 -5.18
CA ALA A 150 0.88 27.31 -3.84
C ALA A 150 0.43 28.78 -3.69
N ALA A 151 0.71 29.63 -4.69
CA ALA A 151 0.24 31.01 -4.70
C ALA A 151 -1.30 31.10 -4.75
N ILE A 152 -1.96 30.32 -5.61
CA ILE A 152 -3.43 30.26 -5.70
C ILE A 152 -4.04 29.79 -4.38
N ALA A 153 -3.48 28.73 -3.77
CA ALA A 153 -3.92 28.23 -2.48
C ALA A 153 -3.72 29.26 -1.37
N GLY A 154 -2.61 30.00 -1.38
CA GLY A 154 -2.35 31.10 -0.46
C GLY A 154 -3.37 32.23 -0.59
N VAL A 155 -3.68 32.65 -1.81
CA VAL A 155 -4.74 33.65 -2.06
C VAL A 155 -6.11 33.12 -1.61
N GLY A 156 -6.44 31.86 -1.91
CA GLY A 156 -7.67 31.21 -1.45
C GLY A 156 -7.79 31.20 0.08
N ALA A 157 -6.70 30.92 0.78
CA ALA A 157 -6.65 30.96 2.25
C ALA A 157 -6.83 32.39 2.81
N LEU A 158 -6.26 33.40 2.15
CA LEU A 158 -6.48 34.81 2.53
C LEU A 158 -7.93 35.25 2.32
N ILE A 159 -8.56 34.86 1.20
CA ILE A 159 -9.98 35.11 0.95
C ILE A 159 -10.84 34.39 2.00
N TRP A 160 -10.49 33.16 2.35
CA TRP A 160 -11.18 32.43 3.40
C TRP A 160 -11.04 33.09 4.77
N ARG A 161 -9.84 33.55 5.12
CA ARG A 161 -9.62 34.35 6.34
C ARG A 161 -10.47 35.61 6.34
N HIS A 162 -10.59 36.31 5.22
CA HIS A 162 -11.49 37.46 5.09
C HIS A 162 -12.96 37.06 5.29
N ARG A 163 -13.40 35.91 4.75
CA ARG A 163 -14.75 35.35 4.95
C ARG A 163 -15.05 35.07 6.43
N LEU A 164 -14.06 34.67 7.21
CA LEU A 164 -14.23 34.45 8.66
C LEU A 164 -14.44 35.76 9.43
N ALA A 165 -13.91 36.89 8.93
CA ALA A 165 -14.05 38.20 9.56
C ALA A 165 -15.33 38.95 9.15
N VAL A 166 -15.87 38.68 7.96
CA VAL A 166 -17.02 39.39 7.39
C VAL A 166 -18.30 38.54 7.46
N GLN A 167 -19.41 39.16 7.84
CA GLN A 167 -20.71 38.49 7.97
C GLN A 167 -21.32 38.10 6.62
N THR A 168 -21.08 38.89 5.57
CA THR A 168 -21.61 38.64 4.21
C THR A 168 -20.67 37.75 3.39
N GLY A 169 -21.22 36.69 2.80
CA GLY A 169 -20.45 35.67 2.07
C GLY A 169 -20.21 35.94 0.58
N TRP A 170 -20.95 36.89 -0.02
CA TRP A 170 -20.98 37.09 -1.47
C TRP A 170 -19.62 37.39 -2.10
N GLY A 171 -18.84 38.30 -1.50
CA GLY A 171 -17.54 38.69 -2.02
C GLY A 171 -16.52 37.54 -2.01
N ALA A 172 -16.47 36.79 -0.91
CA ALA A 172 -15.59 35.63 -0.79
C ALA A 172 -16.01 34.49 -1.73
N MET A 173 -17.31 34.24 -1.86
CA MET A 173 -17.86 33.25 -2.79
C MET A 173 -17.51 33.61 -4.24
N ALA A 174 -17.69 34.86 -4.65
CA ALA A 174 -17.34 35.33 -5.99
C ALA A 174 -15.84 35.21 -6.26
N ALA A 175 -14.99 35.65 -5.33
CA ALA A 175 -13.54 35.60 -5.49
C ALA A 175 -13.00 34.16 -5.55
N LEU A 176 -13.46 33.28 -4.66
CA LEU A 176 -13.13 31.85 -4.71
C LEU A 176 -13.68 31.18 -5.98
N GLY A 177 -14.86 31.61 -6.44
CA GLY A 177 -15.50 31.11 -7.67
C GLY A 177 -14.67 31.43 -8.90
N VAL A 178 -14.19 32.68 -9.02
CA VAL A 178 -13.30 33.09 -10.11
C VAL A 178 -12.01 32.27 -10.08
N LEU A 179 -11.36 32.11 -8.92
CA LEU A 179 -10.15 31.29 -8.81
C LEU A 179 -10.41 29.81 -9.18
N ALA A 180 -11.53 29.24 -8.72
CA ALA A 180 -11.91 27.88 -9.06
C ALA A 180 -12.14 27.71 -10.57
N LEU A 181 -12.84 28.65 -11.20
CA LEU A 181 -13.10 28.65 -12.64
C LEU A 181 -11.82 28.78 -13.45
N LEU A 182 -10.88 29.64 -13.04
CA LEU A 182 -9.57 29.75 -13.67
C LEU A 182 -8.77 28.44 -13.57
N CYS A 183 -8.81 27.75 -12.43
CA CYS A 183 -8.16 26.45 -12.27
C CYS A 183 -8.82 25.36 -13.12
N TRP A 184 -10.16 25.34 -13.21
CA TRP A 184 -10.89 24.44 -14.10
C TRP A 184 -10.56 24.70 -15.58
N ALA A 185 -10.53 25.97 -15.99
CA ALA A 185 -10.15 26.37 -17.34
C ALA A 185 -8.70 25.99 -17.66
N ALA A 186 -7.78 26.19 -16.72
CA ALA A 186 -6.39 25.75 -16.86
C ALA A 186 -6.29 24.23 -17.02
N SER A 187 -6.96 23.45 -16.16
CA SER A 187 -7.00 21.99 -16.27
C SER A 187 -7.55 21.52 -17.62
N ALA A 188 -8.66 22.11 -18.09
CA ALA A 188 -9.23 21.80 -19.38
C ALA A 188 -8.29 22.15 -20.55
N ALA A 189 -7.69 23.35 -20.52
CA ALA A 189 -6.76 23.80 -21.54
C ALA A 189 -5.52 22.90 -21.62
N ILE A 190 -4.98 22.46 -20.48
CA ILE A 190 -3.85 21.51 -20.42
C ILE A 190 -4.28 20.15 -20.96
N GLY A 191 -5.49 19.68 -20.60
CA GLY A 191 -6.03 18.43 -21.10
C GLY A 191 -6.18 18.38 -22.63
N VAL A 192 -6.57 19.50 -23.25
CA VAL A 192 -6.75 19.61 -24.70
C VAL A 192 -5.42 19.84 -25.43
N ARG A 193 -4.58 20.77 -24.95
CA ARG A 193 -3.36 21.19 -25.66
C ARG A 193 -2.15 20.30 -25.37
N TRP A 194 -2.07 19.72 -24.18
CA TRP A 194 -0.90 18.99 -23.70
C TRP A 194 -1.29 17.71 -22.96
N ALA A 195 -1.94 16.78 -23.68
CA ALA A 195 -2.42 15.51 -23.13
C ALA A 195 -1.33 14.66 -22.43
N SER A 196 -0.04 14.87 -22.75
CA SER A 196 1.09 14.21 -22.09
C SER A 196 1.36 14.71 -20.66
N HIS A 197 0.96 15.94 -20.31
CA HIS A 197 1.29 16.58 -19.03
C HIS A 197 0.24 16.31 -17.95
N VAL A 198 -0.08 15.04 -17.75
CA VAL A 198 -1.22 14.64 -16.91
C VAL A 198 -1.06 15.03 -15.43
N ARG A 199 0.18 15.05 -14.90
CA ARG A 199 0.44 15.47 -13.51
C ARG A 199 0.05 16.92 -13.25
N MET A 200 0.34 17.81 -14.21
CA MET A 200 0.00 19.23 -14.13
C MET A 200 -1.52 19.41 -14.16
N ARG A 201 -2.20 18.74 -15.10
CA ARG A 201 -3.67 18.72 -15.18
C ARG A 201 -4.29 18.27 -13.86
N ASP A 202 -3.84 17.13 -13.33
CA ASP A 202 -4.37 16.55 -12.10
C ASP A 202 -4.19 17.51 -10.91
N ALA A 203 -3.08 18.25 -10.83
CA ALA A 203 -2.82 19.22 -9.77
C ALA A 203 -3.77 20.44 -9.84
N PHE A 204 -4.05 20.97 -11.04
CA PHE A 204 -5.07 22.02 -11.21
C PHE A 204 -6.48 21.51 -10.91
N THR A 205 -6.80 20.27 -11.26
CA THR A 205 -8.11 19.65 -10.93
C THR A 205 -8.30 19.48 -9.42
N VAL A 206 -7.29 19.05 -8.68
CA VAL A 206 -7.39 18.97 -7.20
C VAL A 206 -7.59 20.36 -6.61
N THR A 207 -6.81 21.33 -7.07
CA THR A 207 -6.90 22.72 -6.58
C THR A 207 -8.27 23.31 -6.89
N SER A 208 -8.83 23.07 -8.08
CA SER A 208 -10.15 23.55 -8.44
C SER A 208 -11.25 22.91 -7.59
N ILE A 209 -11.19 21.61 -7.31
CA ILE A 209 -12.13 20.92 -6.40
C ILE A 209 -12.11 21.55 -5.00
N VAL A 210 -10.91 21.81 -4.45
CA VAL A 210 -10.76 22.45 -3.13
C VAL A 210 -11.34 23.86 -3.13
N LEU A 211 -11.06 24.65 -4.16
CA LEU A 211 -11.61 26.00 -4.28
C LEU A 211 -13.14 25.99 -4.44
N THR A 212 -13.69 25.08 -5.25
CA THR A 212 -15.14 24.90 -5.40
C THR A 212 -15.80 24.52 -4.07
N ALA A 213 -15.18 23.65 -3.27
CA ALA A 213 -15.67 23.38 -1.91
C ALA A 213 -15.66 24.63 -1.03
N GLY A 214 -14.63 25.48 -1.15
CA GLY A 214 -14.57 26.78 -0.48
C GLY A 214 -15.70 27.74 -0.92
N VAL A 215 -16.08 27.74 -2.20
CA VAL A 215 -17.22 28.51 -2.71
C VAL A 215 -18.52 28.08 -2.03
N VAL A 216 -18.78 26.76 -1.97
CA VAL A 216 -19.97 26.21 -1.31
C VAL A 216 -19.94 26.54 0.18
N ALA A 217 -18.77 26.45 0.83
CA ALA A 217 -18.63 26.82 2.23
C ALA A 217 -18.90 28.32 2.49
N ALA A 218 -18.61 29.18 1.51
CA ALA A 218 -18.75 30.64 1.61
C ALA A 218 -20.19 31.16 1.42
N LEU A 219 -21.18 30.29 1.17
CA LEU A 219 -22.56 30.67 0.86
C LEU A 219 -23.13 31.70 1.87
N PRO A 220 -23.98 32.65 1.42
CA PRO A 220 -24.28 33.88 2.16
C PRO A 220 -25.14 33.73 3.42
N ALA A 221 -25.83 32.61 3.62
CA ALA A 221 -26.79 32.40 4.70
C ALA A 221 -26.17 32.23 6.11
N GLY A 222 -25.03 32.88 6.38
CA GLY A 222 -24.23 32.68 7.59
C GLY A 222 -23.35 31.43 7.52
N MET A 223 -22.36 31.31 8.40
CA MET A 223 -21.53 30.10 8.51
C MET A 223 -22.29 29.02 9.29
N GLY A 224 -22.99 28.15 8.57
CA GLY A 224 -23.79 27.07 9.15
C GLY A 224 -23.24 25.68 8.87
N VAL A 225 -23.77 24.71 9.60
CA VAL A 225 -23.52 23.26 9.38
C VAL A 225 -23.88 22.84 7.95
N ALA A 226 -24.90 23.45 7.35
CA ALA A 226 -25.32 23.20 5.97
C ALA A 226 -24.23 23.52 4.94
N ASN A 227 -23.51 24.64 5.13
CA ASN A 227 -22.41 25.04 4.25
C ASN A 227 -21.24 24.06 4.38
N ALA A 228 -20.94 23.61 5.61
CA ALA A 228 -19.91 22.61 5.87
C ALA A 228 -20.27 21.26 5.21
N PHE A 229 -21.54 20.83 5.32
CA PHE A 229 -22.04 19.64 4.65
C PHE A 229 -21.84 19.73 3.13
N GLY A 230 -22.28 20.84 2.52
CA GLY A 230 -22.13 21.08 1.08
C GLY A 230 -20.66 21.02 0.64
N ALA A 231 -19.77 21.71 1.36
CA ALA A 231 -18.34 21.73 1.04
C ALA A 231 -17.68 20.35 1.15
N LEU A 232 -17.97 19.60 2.23
CA LEU A 232 -17.46 18.24 2.43
C LEU A 232 -18.00 17.27 1.38
N LEU A 233 -19.28 17.42 1.00
CA LEU A 233 -19.88 16.62 -0.06
C LEU A 233 -19.21 16.91 -1.41
N THR A 234 -18.96 18.19 -1.74
CA THR A 234 -18.23 18.59 -2.94
C THR A 234 -16.81 18.00 -2.97
N LEU A 235 -16.08 18.03 -1.86
CA LEU A 235 -14.75 17.39 -1.76
C LEU A 235 -14.83 15.88 -1.97
N THR A 236 -15.80 15.22 -1.34
CA THR A 236 -16.00 13.77 -1.42
C THR A 236 -16.32 13.34 -2.85
N VAL A 237 -17.31 13.99 -3.47
CA VAL A 237 -17.74 13.69 -4.84
C VAL A 237 -16.63 14.06 -5.83
N GLY A 238 -16.00 15.21 -5.69
CA GLY A 238 -14.90 15.65 -6.56
C GLY A 238 -13.70 14.70 -6.53
N ALA A 239 -13.26 14.29 -5.34
CA ALA A 239 -12.20 13.29 -5.19
C ALA A 239 -12.62 11.92 -5.73
N GLY A 240 -13.87 11.51 -5.50
CA GLY A 240 -14.46 10.29 -6.05
C GLY A 240 -14.43 10.25 -7.58
N VAL A 241 -14.96 11.28 -8.24
CA VAL A 241 -14.96 11.40 -9.70
C VAL A 241 -13.54 11.42 -10.25
N MET A 242 -12.66 12.23 -9.67
CA MET A 242 -11.26 12.32 -10.14
C MET A 242 -10.54 10.96 -10.04
N THR A 243 -10.69 10.25 -8.92
CA THR A 243 -9.99 8.97 -8.69
C THR A 243 -10.55 7.85 -9.57
N GLN A 244 -11.88 7.83 -9.81
CA GLN A 244 -12.52 6.90 -10.73
C GLN A 244 -12.07 7.15 -12.19
N MET A 245 -12.07 8.41 -12.64
CA MET A 245 -11.71 8.77 -14.01
C MET A 245 -10.22 8.62 -14.31
N THR A 246 -9.35 8.96 -13.35
CA THR A 246 -7.89 8.90 -13.57
C THR A 246 -7.28 7.54 -13.26
N GLY A 247 -7.90 6.75 -12.37
CA GLY A 247 -7.31 5.53 -11.83
C GLY A 247 -6.03 5.77 -11.01
N ARG A 248 -5.75 7.02 -10.63
CA ARG A 248 -4.51 7.47 -9.98
C ARG A 248 -4.78 7.93 -8.55
N TYR A 249 -3.70 8.08 -7.77
CA TYR A 249 -3.73 8.57 -6.39
C TYR A 249 -4.73 7.84 -5.47
N ILE A 250 -4.91 6.53 -5.69
CA ILE A 250 -5.95 5.72 -5.05
C ILE A 250 -5.93 5.84 -3.52
N ALA A 251 -4.74 5.88 -2.90
CA ALA A 251 -4.61 6.01 -1.45
C ALA A 251 -5.11 7.37 -0.92
N ALA A 252 -4.67 8.48 -1.51
CA ALA A 252 -5.12 9.81 -1.11
C ALA A 252 -6.62 10.02 -1.43
N GLY A 253 -7.04 9.54 -2.59
CA GLY A 253 -8.43 9.55 -3.03
C GLY A 253 -9.37 8.85 -2.07
N THR A 254 -9.07 7.59 -1.74
CA THR A 254 -9.87 6.82 -0.79
C THR A 254 -9.86 7.44 0.60
N ALA A 255 -8.74 8.01 1.05
CA ALA A 255 -8.68 8.71 2.32
C ALA A 255 -9.62 9.93 2.37
N ILE A 256 -9.59 10.78 1.34
CA ILE A 256 -10.45 11.97 1.23
C ILE A 256 -11.91 11.57 1.13
N ILE A 257 -12.24 10.56 0.33
CA ILE A 257 -13.61 10.05 0.18
C ILE A 257 -14.13 9.52 1.52
N CYS A 258 -13.35 8.73 2.24
CA CYS A 258 -13.80 8.17 3.52
C CYS A 258 -13.88 9.23 4.63
N VAL A 259 -12.90 10.13 4.74
CA VAL A 259 -12.98 11.26 5.71
C VAL A 259 -14.16 12.16 5.38
N GLY A 260 -14.29 12.53 4.11
CA GLY A 260 -15.37 13.38 3.60
C GLY A 260 -16.74 12.76 3.81
N ALA A 261 -16.91 11.46 3.52
CA ALA A 261 -18.16 10.75 3.78
C ALA A 261 -18.53 10.73 5.27
N LEU A 262 -17.58 10.43 6.16
CA LEU A 262 -17.82 10.44 7.61
C LEU A 262 -18.18 11.85 8.11
N ALA A 263 -17.46 12.87 7.64
CA ALA A 263 -17.71 14.26 8.01
C ALA A 263 -19.03 14.79 7.42
N SER A 264 -19.38 14.41 6.19
CA SER A 264 -20.68 14.70 5.57
C SER A 264 -21.82 14.05 6.34
N VAL A 265 -21.69 12.80 6.80
CA VAL A 265 -22.71 12.16 7.66
C VAL A 265 -22.83 12.90 8.99
N ALA A 266 -21.71 13.24 9.64
CA ALA A 266 -21.73 13.96 10.90
C ALA A 266 -22.39 15.35 10.77
N THR A 267 -22.05 16.10 9.72
CA THR A 267 -22.64 17.42 9.45
C THR A 267 -24.10 17.30 9.04
N PHE A 268 -24.49 16.31 8.24
CA PHE A 268 -25.88 16.05 7.88
C PHE A 268 -26.75 15.78 9.11
N VAL A 269 -26.31 14.90 10.01
CA VAL A 269 -27.01 14.66 11.29
C VAL A 269 -27.08 15.95 12.11
N SER A 270 -25.99 16.73 12.13
CA SER A 270 -25.92 18.00 12.84
C SER A 270 -26.87 19.07 12.29
N MET A 271 -27.40 18.94 11.07
CA MET A 271 -28.41 19.85 10.52
C MET A 271 -29.78 19.65 11.18
N PHE A 272 -30.11 18.43 11.59
CA PHE A 272 -31.39 18.10 12.24
C PHE A 272 -31.30 18.09 13.76
N SER A 273 -30.12 17.82 14.30
CA SER A 273 -29.88 17.76 15.74
C SER A 273 -28.55 18.42 16.04
N PRO A 274 -28.52 19.61 16.68
CA PRO A 274 -27.27 20.33 16.89
C PRO A 274 -26.34 19.51 17.79
N LEU A 275 -25.32 18.89 17.19
CA LEU A 275 -24.32 18.11 17.90
C LEU A 275 -23.21 19.03 18.37
N SER A 276 -22.85 18.90 19.64
CA SER A 276 -21.64 19.53 20.18
C SER A 276 -20.39 18.88 19.58
N ALA A 277 -19.30 19.65 19.48
CA ALA A 277 -18.00 19.12 19.03
C ALA A 277 -17.55 17.91 19.86
N PHE A 278 -17.86 17.92 21.16
CA PHE A 278 -17.60 16.80 22.07
C PHE A 278 -18.33 15.51 21.63
N GLN A 279 -19.63 15.59 21.31
CA GLN A 279 -20.40 14.43 20.86
C GLN A 279 -19.87 13.87 19.54
N VAL A 280 -19.51 14.74 18.59
CA VAL A 280 -18.86 14.34 17.32
C VAL A 280 -17.49 13.70 17.57
N GLY A 281 -16.70 14.23 18.51
CA GLY A 281 -15.40 13.66 18.89
C GLY A 281 -15.53 12.26 19.48
N VAL A 282 -16.38 12.09 20.50
CA VAL A 282 -16.56 10.79 21.18
C VAL A 282 -17.14 9.73 20.25
N SER A 283 -18.18 10.09 19.47
CA SER A 283 -18.77 9.17 18.47
C SER A 283 -17.77 8.81 17.38
N GLY A 284 -17.03 9.80 16.86
CA GLY A 284 -16.04 9.60 15.80
C GLY A 284 -14.91 8.66 16.21
N ILE A 285 -14.31 8.85 17.40
CA ILE A 285 -13.28 7.94 17.93
C ILE A 285 -13.85 6.53 18.14
N THR A 286 -15.08 6.41 18.63
CA THR A 286 -15.72 5.11 18.86
C THR A 286 -15.96 4.36 17.54
N LEU A 287 -16.36 5.07 16.48
CA LEU A 287 -16.58 4.52 15.14
C LEU A 287 -15.30 4.02 14.45
N LEU A 288 -14.11 4.41 14.93
CA LEU A 288 -12.84 3.92 14.37
C LEU A 288 -12.64 2.42 14.61
N LEU A 289 -13.11 1.89 15.74
CA LEU A 289 -12.95 0.48 16.07
C LEU A 289 -13.61 -0.47 15.05
N PRO A 290 -14.90 -0.31 14.71
CA PRO A 290 -15.49 -1.11 13.64
C PRO A 290 -14.84 -0.80 12.28
N LEU A 291 -14.47 0.46 11.99
CA LEU A 291 -13.83 0.83 10.73
C LEU A 291 -12.51 0.08 10.49
N ILE A 292 -11.64 -0.03 11.51
CA ILE A 292 -10.40 -0.79 11.43
C ILE A 292 -10.69 -2.30 11.34
N SER A 293 -11.71 -2.78 12.06
CA SER A 293 -12.10 -4.20 12.03
C SER A 293 -12.62 -4.64 10.67
N TRP A 294 -13.34 -3.76 9.98
CA TRP A 294 -13.89 -4.00 8.66
C TRP A 294 -12.99 -3.53 7.52
N GLY A 295 -11.90 -2.82 7.82
CA GLY A 295 -10.94 -2.29 6.84
C GLY A 295 -10.57 -3.28 5.74
N PRO A 296 -10.10 -4.51 6.06
CA PRO A 296 -9.78 -5.51 5.03
C PRO A 296 -10.97 -5.88 4.14
N LYS A 297 -12.18 -6.03 4.71
CA LYS A 297 -13.39 -6.35 3.94
C LYS A 297 -13.77 -5.20 3.02
N LEU A 298 -13.71 -3.96 3.52
CA LEU A 298 -13.95 -2.75 2.72
C LEU A 298 -12.92 -2.61 1.60
N THR A 299 -11.66 -2.91 1.86
CA THR A 299 -10.61 -2.92 0.83
C THR A 299 -10.93 -3.92 -0.28
N LEU A 300 -11.30 -5.16 0.04
CA LEU A 300 -11.66 -6.17 -0.96
C LEU A 300 -12.84 -5.71 -1.82
N MET A 301 -13.85 -5.10 -1.18
CA MET A 301 -15.03 -4.56 -1.85
C MET A 301 -14.68 -3.38 -2.77
N LEU A 302 -13.91 -2.41 -2.27
CA LEU A 302 -13.53 -1.20 -3.00
C LEU A 302 -12.50 -1.46 -4.11
N ALA A 303 -11.62 -2.44 -3.91
CA ALA A 303 -10.68 -2.91 -4.94
C ALA A 303 -11.37 -3.79 -5.99
N ARG A 304 -12.65 -4.18 -5.78
CA ARG A 304 -13.43 -5.06 -6.65
C ARG A 304 -12.68 -6.36 -6.97
N ILE A 305 -12.07 -6.97 -5.94
CA ILE A 305 -11.37 -8.24 -6.14
C ILE A 305 -12.41 -9.31 -6.50
N PRO A 306 -12.31 -9.97 -7.66
CA PRO A 306 -13.25 -11.00 -8.04
C PRO A 306 -13.14 -12.15 -7.04
N ARG A 307 -14.29 -12.66 -6.62
CA ARG A 307 -14.33 -13.87 -5.79
C ARG A 307 -13.81 -15.01 -6.65
N GLN A 308 -12.85 -15.75 -6.12
CA GLN A 308 -12.36 -16.95 -6.78
C GLN A 308 -13.51 -17.98 -6.79
N PRO A 309 -13.92 -18.50 -7.97
CA PRO A 309 -14.93 -19.52 -8.04
C PRO A 309 -14.36 -20.83 -7.48
N TYR A 310 -14.91 -21.32 -6.38
CA TYR A 310 -14.67 -22.70 -5.97
C TYR A 310 -15.52 -23.61 -6.86
N ARG A 311 -14.89 -24.27 -7.84
CA ARG A 311 -15.59 -25.11 -8.84
C ARG A 311 -16.32 -26.30 -8.23
N SER A 312 -15.79 -26.91 -7.17
CA SER A 312 -16.52 -27.94 -6.42
C SER A 312 -16.22 -27.91 -4.92
N VAL A 313 -17.27 -28.15 -4.13
CA VAL A 313 -17.20 -28.29 -2.66
C VAL A 313 -16.35 -29.52 -2.26
N ARG A 314 -16.20 -30.50 -3.16
CA ARG A 314 -15.42 -31.74 -2.94
C ARG A 314 -14.06 -31.77 -3.63
N ASN A 315 -13.62 -30.66 -4.23
CA ASN A 315 -12.35 -30.58 -4.96
C ASN A 315 -12.15 -31.64 -6.07
N ARG A 316 -13.25 -32.22 -6.59
CA ARG A 316 -13.23 -33.31 -7.59
C ARG A 316 -12.62 -32.90 -8.93
N ASP A 317 -12.61 -31.60 -9.20
CA ASP A 317 -12.25 -31.03 -10.50
C ASP A 317 -10.88 -30.34 -10.47
N MET A 318 -10.17 -30.34 -9.33
CA MET A 318 -8.80 -29.85 -9.21
C MET A 318 -7.75 -30.93 -9.54
N TYR A 319 -8.19 -32.18 -9.60
CA TYR A 319 -7.34 -33.35 -9.67
C TYR A 319 -7.82 -34.31 -10.76
N ALA A 320 -6.98 -34.54 -11.78
CA ALA A 320 -7.19 -35.57 -12.78
C ALA A 320 -6.25 -36.73 -12.50
N ARG A 321 -6.73 -37.94 -12.81
CA ARG A 321 -5.86 -39.11 -12.90
C ARG A 321 -5.30 -39.20 -14.31
N ALA A 322 -3.98 -39.38 -14.40
CA ALA A 322 -3.39 -39.91 -15.62
C ALA A 322 -3.85 -41.38 -15.80
N GLU A 323 -4.16 -41.77 -17.04
CA GLU A 323 -4.58 -43.13 -17.37
C GLU A 323 -3.55 -44.16 -16.86
N GLY A 324 -4.00 -45.17 -16.11
CA GLY A 324 -3.17 -46.27 -15.62
C GLY A 324 -2.46 -46.07 -14.27
N GLN A 325 -2.68 -44.97 -13.55
CA GLN A 325 -2.05 -44.75 -12.23
C GLN A 325 -2.91 -45.24 -11.03
N PRO A 326 -2.28 -45.65 -9.90
CA PRO A 326 -2.96 -46.06 -8.67
C PRO A 326 -3.99 -45.05 -8.14
N TYR A 327 -4.93 -45.50 -7.31
CA TYR A 327 -6.02 -44.66 -6.80
C TYR A 327 -5.53 -43.46 -5.96
N ASP A 328 -4.38 -43.61 -5.28
CA ASP A 328 -3.80 -42.59 -4.39
C ASP A 328 -2.86 -41.60 -5.11
N THR A 329 -2.61 -41.78 -6.41
CA THR A 329 -1.77 -40.87 -7.19
C THR A 329 -2.63 -39.81 -7.87
N VAL A 330 -2.39 -38.57 -7.47
CA VAL A 330 -3.19 -37.41 -7.86
C VAL A 330 -2.29 -36.40 -8.57
N SER A 331 -2.59 -36.08 -9.83
CA SER A 331 -1.93 -34.99 -10.57
C SER A 331 -2.87 -33.79 -10.68
N PRO A 332 -2.37 -32.55 -10.56
CA PRO A 332 -3.14 -31.37 -10.92
C PRO A 332 -3.69 -31.51 -12.34
N VAL A 333 -4.97 -31.18 -12.57
CA VAL A 333 -5.51 -31.11 -13.94
C VAL A 333 -4.79 -29.96 -14.66
N GLU A 334 -4.00 -30.24 -15.69
CA GLU A 334 -3.56 -29.20 -16.61
C GLU A 334 -4.78 -28.85 -17.48
N ASP A 335 -5.44 -27.73 -17.17
CA ASP A 335 -6.54 -27.21 -18.01
C ASP A 335 -5.97 -26.86 -19.40
N GLU A 336 -6.37 -27.59 -20.45
CA GLU A 336 -5.98 -27.35 -21.85
C GLU A 336 -6.35 -25.92 -22.33
N LYS A 337 -7.29 -25.26 -21.65
CA LYS A 337 -7.65 -23.86 -21.87
C LYS A 337 -7.52 -23.10 -20.54
N PRO A 338 -6.68 -22.06 -20.46
CA PRO A 338 -6.65 -21.18 -19.30
C PRO A 338 -8.06 -20.68 -19.01
N ASP A 339 -8.60 -21.01 -17.84
CA ASP A 339 -9.92 -20.56 -17.44
C ASP A 339 -9.92 -19.02 -17.43
N PRO A 340 -10.78 -18.35 -18.21
CA PRO A 340 -10.81 -16.88 -18.28
C PRO A 340 -11.16 -16.22 -16.94
N THR A 341 -11.62 -16.99 -15.95
CA THR A 341 -11.87 -16.51 -14.58
C THR A 341 -10.62 -16.50 -13.70
N VAL A 342 -9.55 -17.23 -14.07
CA VAL A 342 -8.28 -17.24 -13.36
C VAL A 342 -7.47 -16.02 -13.80
N LEU A 343 -7.23 -15.11 -12.86
CA LEU A 343 -6.46 -13.89 -13.11
C LEU A 343 -5.01 -14.24 -13.47
N SER A 344 -4.45 -13.56 -14.47
CA SER A 344 -3.03 -13.66 -14.76
C SER A 344 -2.18 -13.11 -13.61
N THR A 345 -0.92 -13.54 -13.51
CA THR A 345 0.02 -13.04 -12.49
C THR A 345 0.17 -11.51 -12.54
N GLU A 346 0.21 -10.91 -13.73
CA GLU A 346 0.25 -9.47 -13.92
C GLU A 346 -1.03 -8.77 -13.41
N GLN A 347 -2.21 -9.36 -13.65
CA GLN A 347 -3.48 -8.85 -13.14
C GLN A 347 -3.58 -8.97 -11.61
N ILE A 348 -3.11 -10.08 -11.04
CA ILE A 348 -3.03 -10.28 -9.58
C ILE A 348 -2.11 -9.24 -8.95
N ALA A 349 -0.93 -8.99 -9.55
CA ALA A 349 0.00 -7.98 -9.06
C ALA A 349 -0.60 -6.57 -9.11
N ALA A 350 -1.27 -6.21 -10.22
CA ALA A 350 -1.95 -4.92 -10.38
C ALA A 350 -3.08 -4.75 -9.36
N LEU A 351 -3.90 -5.79 -9.15
CA LEU A 351 -5.00 -5.79 -8.21
C LEU A 351 -4.53 -5.77 -6.75
N GLY A 352 -3.43 -6.48 -6.46
CA GLY A 352 -2.74 -6.46 -5.16
C GLY A 352 -2.17 -5.09 -4.83
N ASN A 353 -1.57 -4.41 -5.81
CA ASN A 353 -1.10 -3.03 -5.61
C ASN A 353 -2.28 -2.06 -5.40
N ARG A 354 -3.37 -2.21 -6.16
CA ARG A 354 -4.58 -1.41 -6.00
C ARG A 354 -5.20 -1.61 -4.61
N SER A 355 -5.36 -2.85 -4.16
CA SER A 355 -5.94 -3.16 -2.84
C SER A 355 -5.07 -2.64 -1.71
N ARG A 356 -3.74 -2.76 -1.82
CA ARG A 356 -2.79 -2.15 -0.89
C ARG A 356 -2.99 -0.64 -0.79
N LEU A 357 -3.10 0.08 -1.91
CA LEU A 357 -3.30 1.53 -1.91
C LEU A 357 -4.64 1.94 -1.29
N VAL A 358 -5.72 1.20 -1.55
CA VAL A 358 -7.03 1.42 -0.91
C VAL A 358 -6.92 1.24 0.61
N LEU A 359 -6.24 0.19 1.07
CA LEU A 359 -6.07 -0.06 2.51
C LEU A 359 -5.22 1.02 3.18
N VAL A 360 -4.16 1.50 2.53
CA VAL A 360 -3.39 2.66 3.00
C VAL A 360 -4.28 3.89 3.15
N GLY A 361 -5.19 4.15 2.20
CA GLY A 361 -6.14 5.25 2.29
C GLY A 361 -7.12 5.13 3.45
N ILE A 362 -7.64 3.93 3.73
CA ILE A 362 -8.48 3.67 4.91
C ILE A 362 -7.69 3.89 6.20
N CYS A 363 -6.44 3.42 6.28
CA CYS A 363 -5.59 3.69 7.44
C CYS A 363 -5.29 5.18 7.61
N LEU A 364 -5.12 5.93 6.51
CA LEU A 364 -4.96 7.38 6.54
C LEU A 364 -6.23 8.08 7.03
N THR A 365 -7.43 7.62 6.62
CA THR A 365 -8.70 8.11 7.18
C THR A 365 -8.76 7.90 8.69
N VAL A 366 -8.46 6.68 9.15
CA VAL A 366 -8.41 6.37 10.58
C VAL A 366 -7.46 7.31 11.29
N ALA A 367 -6.28 7.55 10.73
CA ALA A 367 -5.28 8.43 11.31
C ALA A 367 -5.76 9.89 11.46
N ILE A 368 -6.38 10.43 10.40
CA ILE A 368 -6.92 11.79 10.39
C ILE A 368 -8.08 11.91 11.38
N VAL A 369 -9.06 11.01 11.29
CA VAL A 369 -10.27 11.03 12.14
C VAL A 369 -9.89 10.83 13.60
N GLN A 370 -8.97 9.93 13.93
CA GLN A 370 -8.50 9.72 15.30
C GLN A 370 -7.89 10.96 15.91
N THR A 371 -7.08 11.69 15.15
CA THR A 371 -6.41 12.90 15.65
C THR A 371 -7.41 14.03 15.88
N ILE A 372 -8.30 14.28 14.90
CA ILE A 372 -9.30 15.36 14.98
C ILE A 372 -10.36 15.05 16.04
N CYS A 373 -10.95 13.85 16.00
CA CYS A 373 -11.95 13.46 16.98
C CYS A 373 -11.34 13.29 18.37
N GLY A 374 -10.08 12.82 18.46
CA GLY A 374 -9.25 12.82 19.68
C GLY A 374 -9.18 14.19 20.33
N TRP A 375 -8.84 15.20 19.53
CA TRP A 375 -8.84 16.58 19.96
C TRP A 375 -10.23 17.03 20.42
N TRP A 376 -11.28 16.79 19.64
CA TRP A 376 -12.64 17.26 19.98
C TRP A 376 -13.29 16.54 21.18
N ALA A 377 -12.97 15.26 21.41
CA ALA A 377 -13.51 14.47 22.50
C ALA A 377 -13.07 14.96 23.90
N ILE A 378 -12.01 15.75 23.97
CA ILE A 378 -11.46 16.24 25.23
C ILE A 378 -11.98 17.66 25.43
N VAL A 379 -12.76 17.94 26.47
CA VAL A 379 -13.10 19.31 26.86
C VAL A 379 -12.56 19.51 28.27
N PRO A 380 -11.49 20.29 28.45
CA PRO A 380 -10.88 20.48 29.76
C PRO A 380 -11.92 20.96 30.78
N HIS A 381 -11.91 20.36 31.97
CA HIS A 381 -12.78 20.73 33.10
C HIS A 381 -14.30 20.58 32.87
N GLN A 382 -14.71 19.95 31.76
CA GLN A 382 -16.13 19.73 31.43
C GLN A 382 -16.36 18.27 30.99
N ASN A 383 -17.63 17.84 30.98
CA ASN A 383 -18.06 16.56 30.40
C ASN A 383 -17.27 15.33 30.91
N ARG A 384 -17.07 15.22 32.23
CA ARG A 384 -16.33 14.11 32.88
C ARG A 384 -14.90 13.98 32.31
N PRO A 385 -14.01 14.96 32.57
CA PRO A 385 -12.71 15.08 31.91
C PRO A 385 -11.80 13.84 32.02
N GLY A 386 -11.83 13.14 33.16
CA GLY A 386 -11.03 11.93 33.35
C GLY A 386 -11.49 10.76 32.47
N TRP A 387 -12.81 10.59 32.31
CA TRP A 387 -13.39 9.49 31.54
C TRP A 387 -13.26 9.72 30.02
N SER A 388 -13.38 10.96 29.56
CA SER A 388 -13.13 11.29 28.16
C SER A 388 -11.66 11.10 27.78
N ALA A 389 -10.73 11.51 28.63
CA ALA A 389 -9.30 11.21 28.45
C ALA A 389 -9.03 9.70 28.45
N ALA A 390 -9.61 8.95 29.38
CA ALA A 390 -9.48 7.50 29.45
C ALA A 390 -9.99 6.81 28.17
N LEU A 391 -11.09 7.29 27.57
CA LEU A 391 -11.59 6.79 26.29
C LEU A 391 -10.59 6.99 25.17
N VAL A 392 -10.03 8.21 25.04
CA VAL A 392 -9.01 8.52 24.01
C VAL A 392 -7.79 7.63 24.19
N VAL A 393 -7.30 7.47 25.43
CA VAL A 393 -6.18 6.58 25.76
C VAL A 393 -6.49 5.14 25.38
N MET A 394 -7.67 4.64 25.75
CA MET A 394 -8.09 3.27 25.47
C MET A 394 -8.14 2.99 23.96
N VAL A 395 -8.72 3.89 23.17
CA VAL A 395 -8.76 3.73 21.72
C VAL A 395 -7.38 3.84 21.10
N ALA A 396 -6.55 4.81 21.51
CA ALA A 396 -5.18 4.91 21.04
C ALA A 396 -4.37 3.63 21.28
N LEU A 397 -4.48 3.04 22.49
CA LEU A 397 -3.82 1.78 22.81
C LEU A 397 -4.34 0.60 21.98
N VAL A 398 -5.66 0.51 21.77
CA VAL A 398 -6.24 -0.53 20.91
C VAL A 398 -5.74 -0.39 19.46
N VAL A 399 -5.65 0.84 18.93
CA VAL A 399 -5.14 1.10 17.58
C VAL A 399 -3.65 0.74 17.48
N ILE A 400 -2.82 1.13 18.46
CA ILE A 400 -1.39 0.75 18.51
C ILE A 400 -1.23 -0.78 18.52
N ILE A 401 -2.00 -1.49 19.35
CA ILE A 401 -1.92 -2.96 19.42
C ILE A 401 -2.35 -3.60 18.10
N ARG A 402 -3.39 -3.06 17.45
CA ARG A 402 -3.89 -3.55 16.15
C ARG A 402 -2.99 -3.19 14.97
N ALA A 403 -2.20 -2.12 15.05
CA ALA A 403 -1.26 -1.72 14.01
C ALA A 403 -0.30 -2.86 13.64
N ARG A 404 0.04 -3.72 14.62
CA ARG A 404 0.90 -4.91 14.43
C ARG A 404 0.30 -6.00 13.54
N LYS A 405 -1.01 -5.97 13.27
CA LYS A 405 -1.67 -6.93 12.37
C LYS A 405 -1.47 -6.57 10.88
N PHE A 406 -0.99 -5.38 10.57
CA PHE A 406 -0.76 -4.93 9.20
C PHE A 406 0.67 -5.24 8.77
N ASN A 407 0.82 -5.91 7.63
CA ASN A 407 2.14 -6.26 7.08
C ASN A 407 2.84 -5.05 6.41
N ASP A 408 2.08 -4.04 5.97
CA ASP A 408 2.65 -2.86 5.32
C ASP A 408 3.09 -1.81 6.35
N ARG A 409 4.35 -1.41 6.27
CA ARG A 409 4.96 -0.39 7.14
C ARG A 409 4.18 0.92 7.13
N VAL A 410 3.65 1.34 5.98
CA VAL A 410 2.95 2.63 5.85
C VAL A 410 1.66 2.61 6.67
N GLN A 411 0.92 1.51 6.62
CA GLN A 411 -0.33 1.33 7.36
C GLN A 411 -0.07 1.32 8.87
N ALA A 412 0.93 0.55 9.32
CA ALA A 412 1.29 0.47 10.72
C ALA A 412 1.78 1.83 11.27
N VAL A 413 2.67 2.52 10.56
CA VAL A 413 3.20 3.83 10.98
C VAL A 413 2.09 4.89 11.06
N LEU A 414 1.16 4.93 10.10
CA LEU A 414 0.04 5.87 10.14
C LEU A 414 -0.83 5.71 11.40
N LEU A 415 -1.16 4.45 11.76
CA LEU A 415 -1.99 4.13 12.91
C LEU A 415 -1.28 4.39 14.26
N VAL A 416 0.02 4.11 14.33
CA VAL A 416 0.83 4.40 15.53
C VAL A 416 1.02 5.91 15.68
N ALA A 417 1.35 6.62 14.60
CA ALA A 417 1.54 8.06 14.61
C ALA A 417 0.25 8.81 15.00
N SER A 418 -0.91 8.41 14.46
CA SER A 418 -2.19 9.04 14.84
C SER A 418 -2.55 8.81 16.30
N SER A 419 -2.25 7.61 16.82
CA SER A 419 -2.47 7.29 18.23
C SER A 419 -1.55 8.09 19.14
N ALA A 420 -0.28 8.25 18.75
CA ALA A 420 0.66 9.11 19.44
C ALA A 420 0.18 10.57 19.47
N LEU A 421 -0.25 11.10 18.31
CA LEU A 421 -0.79 12.46 18.20
C LEU A 421 -2.06 12.64 19.03
N ALA A 422 -2.95 11.66 19.06
CA ALA A 422 -4.16 11.71 19.88
C ALA A 422 -3.84 11.72 21.39
N LEU A 423 -2.87 10.92 21.83
CA LEU A 423 -2.40 10.91 23.22
C LEU A 423 -1.70 12.22 23.62
N MET A 424 -0.80 12.72 22.78
CA MET A 424 -0.16 14.03 22.96
C MET A 424 -1.19 15.18 22.93
N GLY A 425 -2.23 15.04 22.11
CA GLY A 425 -3.33 15.98 22.00
C GLY A 425 -4.08 16.19 23.32
N ILE A 426 -4.08 15.19 24.23
CA ILE A 426 -4.64 15.35 25.57
C ILE A 426 -3.90 16.47 26.31
N GLY A 427 -2.60 16.32 26.54
CA GLY A 427 -1.83 17.33 27.29
C GLY A 427 -1.79 18.68 26.58
N PHE A 428 -1.68 18.70 25.25
CA PHE A 428 -1.72 19.97 24.50
C PHE A 428 -3.04 20.70 24.63
N LYS A 429 -4.17 19.98 24.66
CA LYS A 429 -5.47 20.62 24.83
C LYS A 429 -5.68 21.17 26.24
N TYR A 430 -5.18 20.48 27.27
CA TYR A 430 -5.19 21.00 28.64
C TYR A 430 -4.27 22.21 28.79
N ALA A 431 -3.06 22.17 28.22
CA ALA A 431 -2.15 23.30 28.18
C ALA A 431 -2.78 24.51 27.48
N TRP A 432 -3.43 24.30 26.33
CA TRP A 432 -4.11 25.36 25.58
C TRP A 432 -5.27 26.00 26.33
N ALA A 433 -6.00 25.23 27.14
CA ALA A 433 -7.12 25.75 27.93
C ALA A 433 -6.68 26.43 29.23
N THR A 434 -5.40 26.31 29.60
CA THR A 434 -4.84 26.94 30.79
C THR A 434 -4.57 28.42 30.51
N PRO A 435 -4.90 29.35 31.44
CA PRO A 435 -4.55 30.76 31.29
C PRO A 435 -3.05 30.97 31.04
N ALA A 436 -2.70 31.87 30.13
CA ALA A 436 -1.30 32.10 29.72
C ALA A 436 -0.37 32.58 30.85
N ALA A 437 -0.93 33.05 31.98
CA ALA A 437 -0.19 33.47 33.15
C ALA A 437 0.34 32.29 34.00
N ASP A 438 -0.28 31.11 33.93
CA ASP A 438 0.11 29.95 34.72
C ASP A 438 1.06 29.03 33.94
N LEU A 439 2.33 29.46 33.88
CA LEU A 439 3.39 28.72 33.19
C LEU A 439 3.62 27.31 33.77
N VAL A 440 3.41 27.13 35.09
CA VAL A 440 3.66 25.84 35.76
C VAL A 440 2.68 24.78 35.26
N GLN A 441 1.39 25.10 35.20
CA GLN A 441 0.39 24.17 34.66
C GLN A 441 0.61 23.87 33.17
N ILE A 442 0.98 24.87 32.37
CA ILE A 442 1.31 24.69 30.96
C ILE A 442 2.49 23.72 30.80
N LEU A 443 3.54 23.87 31.62
CA LEU A 443 4.70 22.98 31.60
C LEU A 443 4.38 21.56 32.06
N ILE A 444 3.48 21.39 33.05
CA ILE A 444 3.05 20.06 33.49
C ILE A 444 2.30 19.33 32.37
N TYR A 445 1.29 19.98 31.77
CA TYR A 445 0.50 19.36 30.71
C TYR A 445 1.30 19.17 29.42
N GLY A 446 2.14 20.13 29.05
CA GLY A 446 3.07 20.00 27.92
C GLY A 446 4.10 18.90 28.17
N GLY A 447 4.64 18.82 29.39
CA GLY A 447 5.56 17.77 29.82
C GLY A 447 4.94 16.37 29.75
N ALA A 448 3.66 16.22 30.12
CA ALA A 448 2.94 14.97 29.96
C ALA A 448 2.84 14.52 28.48
N SER A 449 2.59 15.46 27.55
CA SER A 449 2.61 15.17 26.11
C SER A 449 4.00 14.76 25.62
N VAL A 450 5.06 15.43 26.08
CA VAL A 450 6.45 15.07 25.75
C VAL A 450 6.80 13.68 26.31
N ALA A 451 6.35 13.35 27.53
CA ALA A 451 6.59 12.05 28.14
C ALA A 451 5.99 10.89 27.33
N VAL A 452 4.81 11.07 26.73
CA VAL A 452 4.23 10.09 25.79
C VAL A 452 5.14 9.89 24.58
N GLY A 453 5.67 10.99 24.00
CA GLY A 453 6.60 10.92 22.88
C GLY A 453 7.90 10.22 23.24
N LEU A 454 8.46 10.52 24.41
CA LEU A 454 9.65 9.86 24.92
C LEU A 454 9.42 8.37 25.14
N ALA A 455 8.30 7.98 25.76
CA ALA A 455 7.96 6.57 25.97
C ALA A 455 7.88 5.80 24.64
N LEU A 456 7.23 6.37 23.62
CA LEU A 456 7.16 5.76 22.29
C LEU A 456 8.53 5.69 21.60
N CYS A 457 9.35 6.72 21.74
CA CYS A 457 10.72 6.74 21.23
C CYS A 457 11.55 5.60 21.86
N LEU A 458 11.50 5.46 23.19
CA LEU A 458 12.19 4.42 23.93
C LEU A 458 11.71 3.01 23.55
N ILE A 459 10.40 2.79 23.43
CA ILE A 459 9.84 1.50 22.99
C ILE A 459 10.30 1.19 21.55
N GLY A 460 10.36 2.19 20.68
CA GLY A 460 10.81 2.06 19.30
C GLY A 460 12.28 1.69 19.18
N THR A 461 13.15 2.32 19.97
CA THR A 461 14.60 2.09 19.94
C THR A 461 15.03 0.84 20.70
N ALA A 462 14.30 0.44 21.74
CA ALA A 462 14.65 -0.70 22.59
C ALA A 462 14.46 -2.08 21.93
N GLY A 463 13.94 -2.16 20.70
CA GLY A 463 13.81 -3.45 19.99
C GLY A 463 12.88 -4.45 20.68
N TRP A 464 11.92 -3.98 21.49
CA TRP A 464 10.99 -4.79 22.31
C TRP A 464 10.26 -5.91 21.54
N GLN A 465 10.18 -5.79 20.22
CA GLN A 465 9.59 -6.80 19.33
C GLN A 465 10.34 -8.14 19.42
N HIS A 466 11.66 -8.12 19.60
CA HIS A 466 12.48 -9.33 19.70
C HIS A 466 12.50 -9.94 21.10
N LEU A 467 12.15 -9.15 22.12
CA LEU A 467 12.23 -9.54 23.53
C LEU A 467 10.90 -10.11 24.07
N ALA A 468 9.78 -9.86 23.36
CA ALA A 468 8.47 -10.29 23.82
C ALA A 468 8.22 -11.79 23.55
N SER A 469 8.11 -12.57 24.64
CA SER A 469 7.73 -13.98 24.61
C SER A 469 6.34 -14.20 23.98
N PRO A 470 6.05 -15.40 23.42
CA PRO A 470 4.74 -15.70 22.82
C PRO A 470 3.57 -15.49 23.78
N SER A 471 3.73 -15.82 25.07
CA SER A 471 2.69 -15.64 26.10
C SER A 471 2.39 -14.16 26.35
N THR A 472 3.42 -13.30 26.43
CA THR A 472 3.27 -11.86 26.56
C THR A 472 2.50 -11.27 25.39
N ARG A 473 2.81 -11.70 24.15
CA ARG A 473 2.10 -11.24 22.95
C ARG A 473 0.61 -11.61 22.99
N MET A 474 0.30 -12.83 23.43
CA MET A 474 -1.08 -13.30 23.60
C MET A 474 -1.84 -12.50 24.65
N TRP A 475 -1.22 -12.19 25.79
CA TRP A 475 -1.82 -11.35 26.84
C TRP A 475 -2.13 -9.93 26.35
N ILE A 476 -1.18 -9.29 25.64
CA ILE A 476 -1.40 -7.96 25.05
C ILE A 476 -2.57 -8.00 24.06
N GLN A 477 -2.68 -9.08 23.28
CA GLN A 477 -3.78 -9.23 22.32
C GLN A 477 -5.13 -9.43 23.03
N ARG A 478 -5.20 -10.24 24.09
CA ARG A 478 -6.41 -10.40 24.92
C ARG A 478 -6.84 -9.08 25.55
N MET A 479 -5.89 -8.33 26.11
CA MET A 479 -6.16 -7.02 26.71
C MET A 479 -6.74 -6.03 25.69
N SER A 480 -6.24 -6.06 24.44
CA SER A 480 -6.82 -5.24 23.36
C SER A 480 -8.28 -5.60 23.04
N TYR A 481 -8.69 -6.86 23.17
CA TYR A 481 -10.08 -7.24 22.98
C TYR A 481 -10.98 -6.76 24.11
N VAL A 482 -10.52 -6.88 25.37
CA VAL A 482 -11.23 -6.37 26.54
C VAL A 482 -11.39 -4.85 26.46
N MET A 483 -10.31 -4.13 26.17
CA MET A 483 -10.33 -2.68 25.97
C MET A 483 -11.26 -2.30 24.82
N GLY A 484 -11.15 -2.97 23.66
CA GLY A 484 -12.01 -2.71 22.51
C GLY A 484 -13.50 -2.91 22.82
N ALA A 485 -13.85 -3.91 23.63
CA ALA A 485 -15.22 -4.12 24.08
C ALA A 485 -15.67 -3.05 25.09
N ALA A 486 -14.78 -2.58 25.97
CA ALA A 486 -15.06 -1.56 26.98
C ALA A 486 -15.22 -0.14 26.41
N VAL A 487 -14.70 0.15 25.21
CA VAL A 487 -14.83 1.49 24.58
C VAL A 487 -16.29 1.88 24.35
N VAL A 488 -17.14 0.96 23.89
CA VAL A 488 -18.56 1.26 23.60
C VAL A 488 -19.36 1.65 24.86
N PRO A 489 -19.38 0.86 25.95
CA PRO A 489 -20.07 1.27 27.17
C PRO A 489 -19.45 2.52 27.78
N LEU A 490 -18.13 2.69 27.72
CA LEU A 490 -17.48 3.91 28.20
C LEU A 490 -17.91 5.14 27.39
N ALA A 491 -18.01 5.03 26.06
CA ALA A 491 -18.51 6.10 25.20
C ALA A 491 -19.95 6.47 25.54
N ALA A 492 -20.83 5.47 25.74
CA ALA A 492 -22.21 5.71 26.15
C ALA A 492 -22.32 6.40 27.52
N TYR A 493 -21.43 6.05 28.46
CA TYR A 493 -21.32 6.70 29.75
C TYR A 493 -20.84 8.15 29.64
N VAL A 494 -19.78 8.40 28.88
CA VAL A 494 -19.21 9.74 28.64
C VAL A 494 -20.24 10.65 27.94
N LEU A 495 -21.05 10.11 27.03
CA LEU A 495 -22.13 10.82 26.34
C LEU A 495 -23.41 11.01 27.17
N ASN A 496 -23.44 10.59 28.44
CA ASN A 496 -24.63 10.66 29.31
C ASN A 496 -25.85 9.87 28.81
N ILE A 497 -25.67 8.87 27.94
CA ILE A 497 -26.78 8.09 27.39
C ILE A 497 -27.50 7.30 28.50
N PHE A 498 -26.75 6.71 29.43
CA PHE A 498 -27.34 5.99 30.57
C PHE A 498 -28.13 6.91 31.50
N THR A 499 -27.61 8.11 31.76
CA THR A 499 -28.31 9.11 32.56
C THR A 499 -29.61 9.53 31.89
N TYR A 500 -29.58 9.73 30.57
CA TYR A 500 -30.76 10.07 29.79
C TYR A 500 -31.85 8.99 29.91
N PHE A 501 -31.52 7.71 29.69
CA PHE A 501 -32.48 6.61 29.85
C PHE A 501 -33.03 6.52 31.28
N ARG A 502 -32.18 6.72 32.29
CA ARG A 502 -32.60 6.75 33.70
C ARG A 502 -33.59 7.88 33.97
N THR A 503 -33.38 9.07 33.41
CA THR A 503 -34.27 10.22 33.62
C THR A 503 -35.60 10.13 32.87
N GLN A 504 -35.65 9.40 31.74
CA GLN A 504 -36.87 9.20 30.94
C GLN A 504 -37.77 8.06 31.48
N GLY A 505 -37.45 7.49 32.64
CA GLY A 505 -38.26 6.42 33.24
C GLY A 505 -38.15 5.07 32.53
N ILE A 506 -37.27 4.94 31.53
CA ILE A 506 -36.98 3.68 30.85
C ILE A 506 -35.96 2.94 31.73
N GLY A 507 -36.48 2.27 32.77
CA GLY A 507 -35.68 1.60 33.78
C GLY A 507 -34.79 0.50 33.20
N TRP A 508 -33.50 0.80 33.05
CA TRP A 508 -32.45 -0.21 32.91
C TRP A 508 -31.69 -0.30 34.22
N TRP A 509 -31.90 -1.42 34.92
CA TRP A 509 -31.12 -1.83 36.07
C TRP A 509 -29.82 -2.45 35.58
N PHE A 510 -28.71 -1.71 35.65
CA PHE A 510 -27.36 -2.26 35.75
C PHE A 510 -26.51 -1.33 36.61
#